data_AF-A0A536TGW7-F1
#
_entry.id   AF-A0A536TGW7-F1
#
_cell.length_a   1.000
_cell.length_b   1.000
_cell.length_c   1.000
_cell.angle_alpha   90.00
_cell.angle_beta   90.00
_cell.angle_gamma   90.00
#
_symmetry.space_group_name_H-M   'P 1'
#
loop_
_entity.id
_entity.type
_entity.pdbx_description
1 polymer ?
#
loop_
_entity_poly.entity_id
_entity_poly.type
_entity_poly.pdbx_seq_one_letter_code
_entity_poly.pdbx_strand_id
1 'polypeptide(L)'
;MSGLEGRAPEPGAAGKAPERSAAVEQQEVAALARAASVEMTWRDVDQLESCRASLPPGAAVFASHLPRQTWQQTLETCVAIRDRGFEPVPHVPVRLLPDVATFEHLIADLVARAHVSRVLLIAGDSPESIGPFSATLDALRSGVLAAHGIRRIFVAGHPEGHPRLTDADLRRAERDKLAFAAANGLELSFLTQFFFDAAPFLAWARMLRAQGVDARLVAGLAGPARLTTLFKYAVRCGVGPSIRALGARPEAHGGTRSGADHSRNRPRPRRAGRRRHSPVFVRRARAHVRVAACARG
;
A
#
# COMPACT_ATOMS: atom_id res chain seq x y z
N MET A 1 -10.13 60.42 -32.78
CA MET A 1 -9.17 59.33 -33.00
C MET A 1 -8.43 59.09 -31.70
N SER A 2 -8.28 57.81 -31.31
CA SER A 2 -7.37 57.20 -30.31
C SER A 2 -7.29 57.83 -28.89
N GLY A 3 -7.46 57.11 -27.78
CA GLY A 3 -7.40 55.67 -27.58
C GLY A 3 -7.91 55.29 -26.18
N LEU A 4 -8.57 54.14 -26.11
CA LEU A 4 -8.89 53.44 -24.87
C LEU A 4 -7.67 52.64 -24.42
N GLU A 5 -7.06 52.98 -23.29
CA GLU A 5 -6.17 52.09 -22.56
C GLU A 5 -6.97 51.38 -21.46
N GLY A 6 -7.33 50.13 -21.74
CA GLY A 6 -7.91 49.21 -20.76
C GLY A 6 -6.86 48.78 -19.74
N ARG A 7 -7.07 49.14 -18.48
CA ARG A 7 -6.30 48.66 -17.34
C ARG A 7 -6.56 47.15 -17.16
N ALA A 8 -5.51 46.34 -17.26
CA ALA A 8 -5.58 44.90 -17.02
C ALA A 8 -6.03 44.60 -15.56
N PRO A 9 -6.79 43.52 -15.33
CA PRO A 9 -7.17 43.12 -13.98
C PRO A 9 -5.96 42.55 -13.24
N GLU A 10 -5.74 43.05 -12.02
CA GLU A 10 -4.77 42.51 -11.06
C GLU A 10 -5.04 41.02 -10.80
N PRO A 11 -3.99 40.17 -10.72
CA PRO A 11 -4.16 38.76 -10.40
C PRO A 11 -4.65 38.63 -8.95
N GLY A 12 -5.92 38.24 -8.80
CA GLY A 12 -6.53 37.95 -7.51
C GLY A 12 -5.70 36.92 -6.75
N ALA A 13 -5.29 37.28 -5.53
CA ALA A 13 -4.58 36.42 -4.61
C ALA A 13 -5.31 35.08 -4.47
N ALA A 14 -4.65 34.00 -4.91
CA ALA A 14 -5.07 32.65 -4.58
C ALA A 14 -5.05 32.50 -3.06
N GLY A 15 -6.22 32.61 -2.43
CA GLY A 15 -6.38 32.48 -0.99
C GLY A 15 -5.80 31.15 -0.51
N LYS A 16 -4.86 31.22 0.44
CA LYS A 16 -4.32 30.06 1.16
C LYS A 16 -5.51 29.28 1.72
N ALA A 17 -5.61 27.99 1.42
CA ALA A 17 -6.64 27.13 2.00
C ALA A 17 -6.63 27.27 3.54
N PRO A 18 -7.80 27.29 4.20
CA PRO A 18 -7.87 27.53 5.64
C PRO A 18 -7.05 26.47 6.40
N GLU A 19 -6.23 26.93 7.35
CA GLU A 19 -5.46 26.06 8.24
C GLU A 19 -6.42 25.20 9.08
N ARG A 20 -6.32 23.88 8.95
CA ARG A 20 -7.14 22.94 9.72
C ARG A 20 -6.61 22.85 11.16
N SER A 21 -7.50 22.66 12.13
CA SER A 21 -7.07 22.54 13.52
C SER A 21 -6.42 21.18 13.78
N ALA A 22 -5.37 21.15 14.60
CA ALA A 22 -4.65 19.92 14.95
C ALA A 22 -5.56 18.83 15.54
N ALA A 23 -6.65 19.21 16.23
CA ALA A 23 -7.62 18.28 16.78
C ALA A 23 -8.43 17.55 15.69
N VAL A 24 -8.82 18.27 14.63
CA VAL A 24 -9.52 17.68 13.48
C VAL A 24 -8.59 16.74 12.72
N GLU A 25 -7.34 17.16 12.49
CA GLU A 25 -6.33 16.31 11.83
C GLU A 25 -6.07 15.01 12.61
N GLN A 26 -5.95 15.09 13.94
CA GLN A 26 -5.79 13.90 14.79
C GLN A 26 -6.99 12.95 14.69
N GLN A 27 -8.21 13.49 14.64
CA GLN A 27 -9.42 12.68 14.49
C GLN A 27 -9.49 11.99 13.12
N GLU A 28 -9.14 12.70 12.05
CA GLU A 28 -9.06 12.15 10.68
C GLU A 28 -7.99 11.06 10.58
N VAL A 29 -6.80 11.29 11.13
CA VAL A 29 -5.71 10.30 11.18
C VAL A 29 -6.13 9.08 12.00
N ALA A 30 -6.80 9.26 13.14
CA ALA A 30 -7.27 8.15 13.95
C ALA A 30 -8.38 7.35 13.25
N ALA A 31 -9.30 8.02 12.54
CA ALA A 31 -10.32 7.36 11.74
C ALA A 31 -9.70 6.54 10.60
N LEU A 32 -8.70 7.12 9.94
CA LEU A 32 -7.91 6.46 8.91
C LEU A 32 -7.18 5.21 9.45
N ALA A 33 -6.53 5.33 10.62
CA ALA A 33 -5.86 4.21 11.27
C ALA A 33 -6.81 3.09 11.68
N ARG A 34 -8.04 3.41 12.12
CA ARG A 34 -9.07 2.41 12.46
C ARG A 34 -9.57 1.63 11.25
N ALA A 35 -9.54 2.22 10.07
CA ALA A 35 -9.92 1.58 8.81
C ALA A 35 -8.75 0.82 8.14
N ALA A 36 -7.58 0.78 8.78
CA ALA A 36 -6.40 0.16 8.24
C ALA A 36 -6.55 -1.36 8.08
N SER A 37 -5.93 -1.86 7.03
CA SER A 37 -5.62 -3.27 6.83
C SER A 37 -4.16 -3.53 7.22
N VAL A 38 -3.71 -4.77 7.18
CA VAL A 38 -2.28 -5.09 7.32
C VAL A 38 -1.84 -6.04 6.24
N GLU A 39 -0.54 -6.07 5.99
CA GLU A 39 0.07 -7.09 5.15
C GLU A 39 1.04 -7.93 5.96
N MET A 40 1.05 -9.23 5.64
CA MET A 40 1.96 -10.19 6.22
C MET A 40 2.42 -11.23 5.21
N THR A 41 3.46 -11.96 5.60
CA THR A 41 3.94 -13.12 4.86
C THR A 41 3.58 -14.39 5.64
N TRP A 42 3.66 -15.55 4.98
CA TRP A 42 3.47 -16.84 5.64
C TRP A 42 4.41 -17.07 6.84
N ARG A 43 5.52 -16.32 6.93
CA ARG A 43 6.49 -16.41 8.02
C ARG A 43 6.11 -15.61 9.26
N ASP A 44 5.07 -14.79 9.16
CA ASP A 44 4.59 -13.91 10.23
C ASP A 44 3.26 -14.42 10.84
N VAL A 45 2.84 -15.65 10.51
CA VAL A 45 1.59 -16.27 10.98
C VAL A 45 1.53 -16.34 12.52
N ASP A 46 2.68 -16.50 13.18
CA ASP A 46 2.81 -16.47 14.64
C ASP A 46 2.45 -15.10 15.24
N GLN A 47 2.50 -14.02 14.45
CA GLN A 47 2.16 -12.66 14.88
C GLN A 47 0.66 -12.37 14.83
N LEU A 48 -0.16 -13.24 14.22
CA LEU A 48 -1.60 -13.01 14.05
C LEU A 48 -2.33 -12.79 15.38
N GLU A 49 -1.94 -13.52 16.43
CA GLU A 49 -2.57 -13.36 17.74
C GLU A 49 -2.32 -11.97 18.33
N SER A 50 -1.10 -11.45 18.16
CA SER A 50 -0.76 -10.10 18.61
C SER A 50 -1.51 -9.02 17.84
N CYS A 51 -1.91 -9.29 16.59
CA CYS A 51 -2.68 -8.35 15.78
C CYS A 51 -4.09 -8.10 16.32
N ARG A 52 -4.68 -9.05 17.08
CA ARG A 52 -6.02 -8.90 17.67
C ARG A 52 -6.11 -7.75 18.67
N ALA A 53 -5.00 -7.35 19.27
CA ALA A 53 -4.94 -6.20 20.18
C ALA A 53 -5.00 -4.84 19.45
N SER A 54 -4.73 -4.82 18.14
CA SER A 54 -4.57 -3.58 17.36
C SER A 54 -5.51 -3.47 16.16
N LEU A 55 -6.09 -4.57 15.70
CA LEU A 55 -6.99 -4.62 14.54
C LEU A 55 -8.38 -5.04 14.96
N PRO A 56 -9.44 -4.43 14.39
CA PRO A 56 -10.80 -4.85 14.65
C PRO A 56 -11.05 -6.27 14.08
N PRO A 57 -11.99 -7.03 14.65
CA PRO A 57 -12.47 -8.27 14.04
C PRO A 57 -12.90 -8.05 12.58
N GLY A 58 -12.59 -9.00 11.71
CA GLY A 58 -12.89 -8.91 10.28
C GLY A 58 -12.00 -7.93 9.50
N ALA A 59 -10.97 -7.32 10.12
CA ALA A 59 -9.99 -6.52 9.40
C ALA A 59 -9.35 -7.33 8.27
N ALA A 60 -9.15 -6.67 7.12
CA ALA A 60 -8.49 -7.29 5.98
C ALA A 60 -7.00 -7.50 6.27
N VAL A 61 -6.53 -8.71 6.02
CA VAL A 61 -5.13 -9.09 6.11
C VAL A 61 -4.67 -9.58 4.75
N PHE A 62 -3.80 -8.81 4.12
CA PHE A 62 -3.19 -9.13 2.85
C PHE A 62 -2.09 -10.18 3.04
N ALA A 63 -2.25 -11.33 2.40
CA ALA A 63 -1.31 -12.44 2.48
C ALA A 63 -0.40 -12.43 1.25
N SER A 64 0.82 -11.93 1.44
CA SER A 64 1.82 -11.84 0.37
C SER A 64 2.28 -13.21 -0.10
N HIS A 65 2.40 -13.35 -1.41
CA HIS A 65 3.04 -14.48 -2.07
C HIS A 65 4.48 -14.11 -2.44
N LEU A 66 5.45 -14.63 -1.69
CA LEU A 66 6.87 -14.35 -1.87
C LEU A 66 7.52 -15.30 -2.89
N PRO A 67 8.67 -14.93 -3.47
CA PRO A 67 9.45 -15.85 -4.28
C PRO A 67 9.74 -17.17 -3.55
N ARG A 68 9.62 -18.30 -4.26
CA ARG A 68 9.80 -19.68 -3.75
C ARG A 68 8.76 -20.13 -2.72
N GLN A 69 7.68 -19.37 -2.52
CA GLN A 69 6.53 -19.81 -1.72
C GLN A 69 5.66 -20.74 -2.55
N THR A 70 5.07 -21.75 -1.92
CA THR A 70 4.10 -22.64 -2.59
C THR A 70 2.68 -22.07 -2.49
N TRP A 71 1.80 -22.50 -3.39
CA TRP A 71 0.37 -22.21 -3.27
C TRP A 71 -0.24 -22.79 -2.00
N GLN A 72 0.24 -23.97 -1.57
CA GLN A 72 -0.15 -24.57 -0.29
C GLN A 72 0.18 -23.67 0.92
N GLN A 73 1.37 -23.06 0.96
CA GLN A 73 1.72 -22.09 2.01
C GLN A 73 0.82 -20.84 1.97
N THR A 74 0.40 -20.41 0.78
CA THR A 74 -0.54 -19.29 0.61
C THR A 74 -1.91 -19.64 1.21
N LEU A 75 -2.40 -20.84 0.92
CA LEU A 75 -3.64 -21.38 1.45
C LEU A 75 -3.60 -21.51 2.98
N GLU A 76 -2.56 -22.13 3.53
CA GLU A 76 -2.36 -22.28 4.99
C GLU A 76 -2.31 -20.93 5.70
N THR A 77 -1.67 -19.93 5.09
CA THR A 77 -1.66 -18.55 5.61
C THR A 77 -3.07 -17.97 5.64
N CYS A 78 -3.87 -18.16 4.59
CA CYS A 78 -5.25 -17.65 4.53
C CYS A 78 -6.16 -18.34 5.55
N VAL A 79 -6.02 -19.65 5.73
CA VAL A 79 -6.72 -20.41 6.78
C VAL A 79 -6.35 -19.85 8.15
N ALA A 80 -5.05 -19.69 8.42
CA ALA A 80 -4.60 -19.15 9.71
C ALA A 80 -5.15 -17.74 9.98
N ILE A 81 -5.22 -16.87 8.96
CA ILE A 81 -5.83 -15.54 9.06
C ILE A 81 -7.32 -15.66 9.41
N ARG A 82 -8.07 -16.51 8.70
CA ARG A 82 -9.50 -16.72 8.92
C ARG A 82 -9.78 -17.24 10.33
N ASP A 83 -8.99 -18.20 10.81
CA ASP A 83 -9.13 -18.80 12.14
C ASP A 83 -8.94 -17.79 13.29
N ARG A 84 -8.19 -16.70 13.08
CA ARG A 84 -8.08 -15.59 14.06
C ARG A 84 -9.19 -14.55 13.95
N GLY A 85 -10.18 -14.76 13.09
CA GLY A 85 -11.31 -13.85 12.91
C GLY A 85 -11.00 -12.64 12.02
N PHE A 86 -10.00 -12.74 11.15
CA PHE A 86 -9.68 -11.72 10.15
C PHE A 86 -10.18 -12.10 8.75
N GLU A 87 -10.16 -11.15 7.81
CA GLU A 87 -10.53 -11.38 6.40
C GLU A 87 -9.26 -11.58 5.55
N PRO A 88 -8.98 -12.81 5.07
CA PRO A 88 -7.82 -13.06 4.21
C PRO A 88 -7.99 -12.45 2.82
N VAL A 89 -6.94 -11.77 2.35
CA VAL A 89 -6.83 -11.25 0.98
C VAL A 89 -5.52 -11.77 0.36
N PRO A 90 -5.52 -12.96 -0.27
CA PRO A 90 -4.31 -13.51 -0.86
C PRO A 90 -3.83 -12.69 -2.06
N HIS A 91 -2.51 -12.58 -2.18
CA HIS A 91 -1.86 -12.09 -3.38
C HIS A 91 -1.74 -13.22 -4.40
N VAL A 92 -2.19 -12.96 -5.61
CA VAL A 92 -2.06 -13.89 -6.75
C VAL A 92 -1.19 -13.22 -7.81
N PRO A 93 0.12 -13.50 -7.83
CA PRO A 93 1.00 -13.12 -8.93
C PRO A 93 0.68 -13.97 -10.17
N VAL A 94 -0.07 -13.41 -11.11
CA VAL A 94 -0.68 -14.17 -12.20
C VAL A 94 0.36 -14.77 -13.15
N ARG A 95 1.54 -14.16 -13.30
CA ARG A 95 2.64 -14.70 -14.12
C ARG A 95 3.28 -15.98 -13.55
N LEU A 96 2.95 -16.36 -12.32
CA LEU A 96 3.39 -17.61 -11.70
C LEU A 96 2.36 -18.75 -11.86
N LEU A 97 1.25 -18.50 -12.55
CA LEU A 97 0.25 -19.53 -12.83
C LEU A 97 0.62 -20.20 -14.18
N PRO A 98 0.90 -21.53 -14.18
CA PRO A 98 1.30 -22.24 -15.40
C PRO A 98 0.13 -22.43 -16.38
N ASP A 99 -1.09 -22.51 -15.87
CA ASP A 99 -2.30 -22.74 -16.65
C ASP A 99 -3.56 -22.27 -15.90
N VAL A 100 -4.70 -22.32 -16.59
CA VAL A 100 -6.01 -21.94 -16.03
C VAL A 100 -6.46 -22.93 -14.96
N ALA A 101 -6.18 -24.23 -15.12
CA ALA A 101 -6.59 -25.26 -14.16
C ALA A 101 -5.94 -25.06 -12.79
N THR A 102 -4.66 -24.68 -12.76
CA THR A 102 -3.94 -24.32 -11.53
C THR A 102 -4.56 -23.10 -10.86
N PHE A 103 -4.97 -22.10 -11.66
CA PHE A 103 -5.66 -20.93 -11.13
C PHE A 103 -7.01 -21.30 -10.51
N GLU A 104 -7.79 -22.14 -11.21
CA GLU A 104 -9.09 -22.63 -10.75
C GLU A 104 -8.97 -23.42 -9.45
N HIS A 105 -8.06 -24.40 -9.40
CA HIS A 105 -7.80 -25.18 -8.18
C HIS A 105 -7.38 -24.30 -7.01
N LEU A 106 -6.46 -23.35 -7.24
CA LEU A 106 -6.03 -22.40 -6.20
C LEU A 106 -7.21 -21.60 -5.64
N ILE A 107 -8.06 -21.04 -6.50
CA ILE A 107 -9.19 -20.24 -6.08
C ILE A 107 -10.25 -21.10 -5.39
N ALA A 108 -10.54 -22.28 -5.92
CA ALA A 108 -11.46 -23.24 -5.30
C ALA A 108 -11.02 -23.60 -3.87
N ASP A 109 -9.75 -23.93 -3.66
CA ASP A 109 -9.19 -24.25 -2.34
C ASP A 109 -9.27 -23.06 -1.37
N LEU A 110 -8.90 -21.86 -1.83
CA LEU A 110 -8.96 -20.64 -1.02
C LEU A 110 -10.39 -20.31 -0.57
N VAL A 111 -11.38 -20.50 -1.45
CA VAL A 111 -12.79 -20.30 -1.12
C VAL A 111 -13.29 -21.39 -0.18
N ALA A 112 -13.02 -22.66 -0.49
CA ALA A 112 -13.54 -23.79 0.27
C ALA A 112 -12.97 -23.86 1.70
N ARG A 113 -11.68 -23.58 1.87
CA ARG A 113 -10.97 -23.82 3.15
C ARG A 113 -10.74 -22.55 3.97
N ALA A 114 -10.60 -21.39 3.34
CA ALA A 114 -10.35 -20.12 4.04
C ALA A 114 -11.49 -19.11 3.89
N HIS A 115 -12.56 -19.47 3.16
CA HIS A 115 -13.69 -18.59 2.86
C HIS A 115 -13.22 -17.25 2.26
N VAL A 116 -12.23 -17.29 1.38
CA VAL A 116 -11.70 -16.10 0.72
C VAL A 116 -12.80 -15.47 -0.14
N SER A 117 -13.10 -14.20 0.11
CA SER A 117 -14.09 -13.44 -0.68
C SER A 117 -13.47 -12.31 -1.51
N ARG A 118 -12.17 -12.08 -1.34
CA ARG A 118 -11.40 -10.99 -1.95
C ARG A 118 -10.00 -11.44 -2.31
N VAL A 119 -9.45 -10.96 -3.42
CA VAL A 119 -8.07 -11.26 -3.82
C VAL A 119 -7.34 -10.00 -4.24
N LEU A 120 -6.02 -9.98 -4.13
CA LEU A 120 -5.16 -9.01 -4.81
C LEU A 120 -4.50 -9.69 -6.01
N LEU A 121 -4.87 -9.29 -7.22
CA LEU A 121 -4.17 -9.69 -8.43
C LEU A 121 -2.99 -8.75 -8.68
N ILE A 122 -1.82 -9.33 -8.87
CA ILE A 122 -0.60 -8.63 -9.31
C ILE A 122 0.01 -9.34 -10.51
N ALA A 123 0.73 -8.62 -11.36
CA ALA A 123 1.45 -9.27 -12.47
C ALA A 123 2.49 -10.27 -11.93
N GLY A 124 3.19 -9.90 -10.87
CA GLY A 124 4.37 -10.60 -10.37
C GLY A 124 5.66 -9.99 -10.91
N ASP A 125 6.76 -10.23 -10.19
CA ASP A 125 8.04 -9.59 -10.52
C ASP A 125 8.74 -10.25 -11.71
N SER A 126 8.40 -11.51 -12.01
CA SER A 126 8.93 -12.26 -13.15
C SER A 126 8.73 -11.45 -14.45
N PRO A 127 9.80 -11.27 -15.27
CA PRO A 127 9.68 -10.59 -16.55
C PRO A 127 8.77 -11.37 -17.51
N GLU A 128 8.84 -12.69 -17.46
CA GLU A 128 8.08 -13.61 -18.31
C GLU A 128 6.98 -14.30 -17.51
N SER A 129 5.88 -14.63 -18.18
CA SER A 129 4.85 -15.51 -17.62
C SER A 129 5.22 -16.95 -17.87
N ILE A 130 5.04 -17.81 -16.88
CA ILE A 130 5.24 -19.26 -17.06
C ILE A 130 4.04 -19.93 -17.74
N GLY A 131 2.95 -19.19 -17.95
CA GLY A 131 1.69 -19.68 -18.48
C GLY A 131 0.93 -18.61 -19.26
N PRO A 132 -0.41 -18.70 -19.37
CA PRO A 132 -1.18 -17.86 -20.27
C PRO A 132 -1.41 -16.42 -19.75
N PHE A 133 -1.01 -16.11 -18.51
CA PHE A 133 -1.34 -14.85 -17.86
C PHE A 133 -0.16 -13.87 -17.89
N SER A 134 -0.15 -12.95 -18.84
CA SER A 134 0.90 -11.92 -18.99
C SER A 134 0.63 -10.68 -18.12
N ALA A 135 -0.65 -10.40 -17.86
CA ALA A 135 -1.14 -9.28 -17.07
C ALA A 135 -2.32 -9.70 -16.20
N THR A 136 -2.64 -8.91 -15.17
CA THR A 136 -3.79 -9.22 -14.29
C THR A 136 -5.13 -9.19 -15.02
N LEU A 137 -5.22 -8.47 -16.15
CA LEU A 137 -6.41 -8.49 -17.00
C LEU A 137 -6.67 -9.87 -17.60
N ASP A 138 -5.64 -10.67 -17.88
CA ASP A 138 -5.79 -12.03 -18.41
C ASP A 138 -6.48 -12.94 -17.38
N ALA A 139 -6.10 -12.81 -16.10
CA ALA A 139 -6.72 -13.54 -15.00
C ALA A 139 -8.14 -13.05 -14.67
N LEU A 140 -8.45 -11.78 -14.92
CA LEU A 140 -9.83 -11.28 -14.85
C LEU A 140 -10.69 -11.89 -15.97
N ARG A 141 -10.15 -11.91 -17.19
CA ARG A 141 -10.83 -12.44 -18.39
C ARG A 141 -11.08 -13.93 -18.36
N SER A 142 -10.30 -14.71 -17.60
CA SER A 142 -10.52 -16.15 -17.48
C SER A 142 -11.85 -16.51 -16.81
N GLY A 143 -12.48 -15.59 -16.07
CA GLY A 143 -13.75 -15.82 -15.39
C GLY A 143 -13.66 -16.66 -14.11
N VAL A 144 -12.49 -17.26 -13.82
CA VAL A 144 -12.27 -18.15 -12.66
C VAL A 144 -12.73 -17.52 -11.35
N LEU A 145 -12.32 -16.26 -11.08
CA LEU A 145 -12.71 -15.58 -9.84
C LEU A 145 -14.22 -15.45 -9.68
N ALA A 146 -14.90 -15.02 -10.75
CA ALA A 146 -16.35 -14.80 -10.73
C ALA A 146 -17.12 -16.13 -10.60
N ALA A 147 -16.63 -17.20 -11.23
CA ALA A 147 -17.18 -18.55 -11.15
C ALA A 147 -17.15 -19.11 -9.72
N HIS A 148 -16.14 -18.74 -8.92
CA HIS A 148 -16.03 -19.11 -7.50
C HIS A 148 -16.57 -18.05 -6.54
N GLY A 149 -17.37 -17.09 -7.01
CA GLY A 149 -18.06 -16.11 -6.16
C GLY A 149 -17.18 -14.94 -5.68
N ILE A 150 -15.93 -14.84 -6.14
CA ILE A 150 -15.05 -13.72 -5.79
C ILE A 150 -15.37 -12.54 -6.70
N ARG A 151 -16.04 -11.52 -6.13
CA ARG A 151 -16.41 -10.28 -6.85
C ARG A 151 -15.59 -9.06 -6.45
N ARG A 152 -14.89 -9.11 -5.31
CA ARG A 152 -14.10 -8.00 -4.77
C ARG A 152 -12.62 -8.22 -5.07
N ILE A 153 -12.06 -7.40 -5.95
CA ILE A 153 -10.72 -7.63 -6.50
C ILE A 153 -9.88 -6.38 -6.33
N PHE A 154 -8.74 -6.53 -5.67
CA PHE A 154 -7.71 -5.53 -5.67
C PHE A 154 -6.78 -5.74 -6.87
N VAL A 155 -6.30 -4.66 -7.46
CA VAL A 155 -5.21 -4.64 -8.44
C VAL A 155 -4.19 -3.58 -8.05
N ALA A 156 -2.95 -3.73 -8.51
CA ALA A 156 -1.93 -2.71 -8.27
C ALA A 156 -2.28 -1.37 -8.92
N GLY A 157 -2.11 -0.28 -8.16
CA GLY A 157 -2.12 1.10 -8.62
C GLY A 157 -0.71 1.70 -8.57
N HIS A 158 -0.38 2.53 -9.56
CA HIS A 158 0.98 3.06 -9.74
C HIS A 158 0.96 4.60 -9.90
N PRO A 159 0.77 5.37 -8.81
CA PRO A 159 0.72 6.82 -8.87
C PRO A 159 2.02 7.46 -9.39
N GLU A 160 3.16 6.87 -9.05
CA GLU A 160 4.50 7.33 -9.46
C GLU A 160 4.97 6.70 -10.78
N GLY A 161 4.10 5.95 -11.46
CA GLY A 161 4.44 5.18 -12.67
C GLY A 161 5.02 3.79 -12.37
N HIS A 162 5.43 3.10 -13.43
CA HIS A 162 5.96 1.73 -13.36
C HIS A 162 7.20 1.59 -14.25
N PRO A 163 8.32 1.02 -13.77
CA PRO A 163 9.61 1.07 -14.49
C PRO A 163 9.64 0.32 -15.82
N ARG A 164 8.68 -0.59 -16.06
CA ARG A 164 8.58 -1.40 -17.28
C ARG A 164 7.49 -0.93 -18.24
N LEU A 165 6.74 0.11 -17.91
CA LEU A 165 5.61 0.59 -18.71
C LEU A 165 5.73 2.10 -18.94
N THR A 166 5.36 2.55 -20.13
CA THR A 166 5.13 3.98 -20.34
C THR A 166 3.92 4.43 -19.52
N ASP A 167 3.81 5.73 -19.21
CA ASP A 167 2.62 6.24 -18.52
C ASP A 167 1.35 5.96 -19.34
N ALA A 168 1.40 6.16 -20.66
CA ALA A 168 0.27 5.88 -21.56
C ALA A 168 -0.20 4.41 -21.48
N ASP A 169 0.73 3.45 -21.48
CA ASP A 169 0.40 2.02 -21.36
C ASP A 169 -0.17 1.69 -19.97
N LEU A 170 0.39 2.27 -18.93
CA LEU A 170 -0.09 2.10 -17.56
C LEU A 170 -1.52 2.63 -17.41
N ARG A 171 -1.81 3.84 -17.88
CA ARG A 171 -3.16 4.43 -17.84
C ARG A 171 -4.15 3.66 -18.69
N ARG A 172 -3.71 3.14 -19.85
CA ARG A 172 -4.54 2.24 -20.67
C ARG A 172 -4.90 0.97 -19.90
N ALA A 173 -3.92 0.31 -19.28
CA ALA A 173 -4.17 -0.89 -18.48
C ALA A 173 -5.10 -0.62 -17.28
N GLU A 174 -5.00 0.54 -16.63
CA GLU A 174 -5.94 0.97 -15.58
C GLU A 174 -7.38 1.06 -16.11
N ARG A 175 -7.57 1.73 -17.26
CA ARG A 175 -8.89 1.84 -17.91
C ARG A 175 -9.45 0.50 -18.37
N ASP A 176 -8.63 -0.36 -18.98
CA ASP A 176 -9.07 -1.66 -19.47
C ASP A 176 -9.56 -2.56 -18.33
N LYS A 177 -8.86 -2.55 -17.19
CA LYS A 177 -9.29 -3.27 -15.98
C LYS A 177 -10.61 -2.73 -15.42
N LEU A 178 -10.78 -1.42 -15.38
CA LEU A 178 -12.00 -0.77 -14.90
C LEU A 178 -13.19 -1.07 -15.81
N ALA A 179 -13.03 -0.93 -17.13
CA ALA A 179 -14.07 -1.22 -18.11
C ALA A 179 -14.49 -2.69 -18.04
N PHE A 180 -13.52 -3.60 -17.96
CA PHE A 180 -13.82 -5.03 -17.78
C PHE A 180 -14.57 -5.30 -16.48
N ALA A 181 -14.14 -4.72 -15.36
CA ALA A 181 -14.79 -4.91 -14.08
C ALA A 181 -16.24 -4.41 -14.10
N ALA A 182 -16.49 -3.21 -14.62
CA ALA A 182 -17.83 -2.64 -14.76
C ALA A 182 -18.74 -3.52 -15.63
N ALA A 183 -18.24 -3.99 -16.78
CA ALA A 183 -19.01 -4.85 -17.69
C ALA A 183 -19.37 -6.22 -17.10
N ASN A 184 -18.62 -6.69 -16.09
CA ASN A 184 -18.78 -8.02 -15.49
C ASN A 184 -19.29 -7.98 -14.04
N GLY A 185 -19.70 -6.81 -13.53
CA GLY A 185 -20.19 -6.65 -12.16
C GLY A 185 -19.14 -7.03 -11.11
N LEU A 186 -17.88 -6.67 -11.34
CA LEU A 186 -16.77 -6.86 -10.40
C LEU A 186 -16.49 -5.54 -9.66
N GLU A 187 -16.28 -5.61 -8.35
CA GLU A 187 -15.85 -4.48 -7.54
C GLU A 187 -14.32 -4.40 -7.56
N LEU A 188 -13.79 -3.55 -8.43
CA LEU A 188 -12.36 -3.32 -8.56
C LEU A 188 -11.89 -2.22 -7.60
N SER A 189 -10.84 -2.52 -6.84
CA SER A 189 -10.11 -1.56 -6.02
C SER A 189 -8.65 -1.46 -6.47
N PHE A 190 -8.09 -0.26 -6.49
CA PHE A 190 -6.65 -0.10 -6.68
C PHE A 190 -5.92 -0.05 -5.34
N LEU A 191 -4.82 -0.76 -5.24
CA LEU A 191 -3.92 -0.76 -4.08
C LEU A 191 -2.53 -0.35 -4.51
N THR A 192 -2.01 0.74 -3.95
CA THR A 192 -0.68 1.23 -4.31
C THR A 192 0.42 0.50 -3.54
N GLN A 193 1.63 0.54 -4.06
CA GLN A 193 2.81 0.27 -3.23
C GLN A 193 2.97 1.35 -2.17
N PHE A 194 3.86 1.10 -1.21
CA PHE A 194 4.17 2.11 -0.20
C PHE A 194 4.87 3.30 -0.85
N PHE A 195 4.48 4.49 -0.41
CA PHE A 195 5.06 5.77 -0.82
C PHE A 195 5.31 6.65 0.40
N PHE A 196 6.19 7.65 0.25
CA PHE A 196 6.52 8.62 1.31
C PHE A 196 6.02 10.02 1.01
N ASP A 197 5.71 10.32 -0.25
CA ASP A 197 5.10 11.58 -0.66
C ASP A 197 3.65 11.32 -1.07
N ALA A 198 2.72 12.07 -0.45
CA ALA A 198 1.30 11.97 -0.76
C ALA A 198 0.92 12.66 -2.08
N ALA A 199 1.73 13.60 -2.58
CA ALA A 199 1.38 14.40 -3.74
C ALA A 199 1.13 13.54 -5.02
N PRO A 200 1.98 12.56 -5.38
CA PRO A 200 1.72 11.68 -6.52
C PRO A 200 0.41 10.88 -6.38
N PHE A 201 0.15 10.33 -5.18
CA PHE A 201 -1.09 9.61 -4.89
C PHE A 201 -2.33 10.50 -5.08
N LEU A 202 -2.32 11.70 -4.52
CA LEU A 202 -3.43 12.65 -4.63
C LEU A 202 -3.64 13.14 -6.06
N ALA A 203 -2.57 13.39 -6.81
CA ALA A 203 -2.65 13.78 -8.22
C ALA A 203 -3.29 12.67 -9.06
N TRP A 204 -2.82 11.42 -8.90
CA TRP A 204 -3.38 10.26 -9.57
C TRP A 204 -4.85 10.02 -9.18
N ALA A 205 -5.20 10.15 -7.90
CA ALA A 205 -6.58 10.03 -7.44
C ALA A 205 -7.49 11.09 -8.08
N ARG A 206 -7.07 12.37 -8.12
CA ARG A 206 -7.84 13.45 -8.78
C ARG A 206 -8.00 13.20 -10.27
N MET A 207 -6.95 12.76 -10.95
CA MET A 207 -7.01 12.40 -12.37
C MET A 207 -8.05 11.31 -12.63
N LEU A 208 -8.05 10.22 -11.84
CA LEU A 208 -9.05 9.15 -11.97
C LEU A 208 -10.48 9.66 -11.71
N ARG A 209 -10.67 10.48 -10.67
CA ARG A 209 -11.99 11.08 -10.37
C ARG A 209 -12.49 12.01 -11.47
N ALA A 210 -11.61 12.82 -12.06
CA ALA A 210 -11.94 13.66 -13.21
C ALA A 210 -12.34 12.86 -14.46
N GLN A 211 -11.92 11.60 -14.55
CA GLN A 211 -12.31 10.64 -15.59
C GLN A 211 -13.58 9.85 -15.25
N GLY A 212 -14.27 10.19 -14.14
CA GLY A 212 -15.49 9.49 -13.70
C GLY A 212 -15.25 8.13 -13.05
N VAL A 213 -14.01 7.80 -12.68
CA VAL A 213 -13.70 6.54 -11.99
C VAL A 213 -14.11 6.66 -10.52
N ASP A 214 -15.01 5.79 -10.06
CA ASP A 214 -15.51 5.72 -8.68
C ASP A 214 -14.82 4.64 -7.83
N ALA A 215 -14.00 3.79 -8.46
CA ALA A 215 -13.27 2.71 -7.80
C ALA A 215 -12.54 3.17 -6.53
N ARG A 216 -12.52 2.28 -5.53
CA ARG A 216 -11.81 2.50 -4.27
C ARG A 216 -10.31 2.54 -4.53
N LEU A 217 -9.65 3.59 -4.03
CA LEU A 217 -8.20 3.75 -4.09
C LEU A 217 -7.64 3.54 -2.69
N VAL A 218 -6.68 2.63 -2.53
CA VAL A 218 -6.09 2.26 -1.26
C VAL A 218 -4.61 2.64 -1.26
N ALA A 219 -4.24 3.55 -0.36
CA ALA A 219 -2.85 3.94 -0.16
C ALA A 219 -2.08 2.84 0.58
N GLY A 220 -0.99 2.36 -0.02
CA GLY A 220 0.03 1.63 0.71
C GLY A 220 0.82 2.61 1.56
N LEU A 221 0.79 2.45 2.89
CA LEU A 221 1.67 3.20 3.79
C LEU A 221 2.67 2.25 4.44
N ALA A 222 3.88 2.76 4.66
CA ALA A 222 4.85 2.09 5.50
C ALA A 222 4.44 2.23 6.97
N GLY A 223 4.42 1.12 7.72
CA GLY A 223 4.24 1.16 9.17
C GLY A 223 5.38 1.92 9.88
N PRO A 224 5.21 2.32 11.15
CA PRO A 224 6.22 3.03 11.93
C PRO A 224 7.41 2.11 12.23
N ALA A 225 8.36 2.05 11.30
CA ALA A 225 9.59 1.28 11.39
C ALA A 225 10.78 2.15 10.98
N ARG A 226 11.98 1.73 11.39
CA ARG A 226 13.21 2.41 10.95
C ARG A 226 13.29 2.36 9.44
N LEU A 227 13.81 3.42 8.82
CA LEU A 227 13.99 3.50 7.36
C LEU A 227 14.76 2.28 6.81
N THR A 228 15.74 1.78 7.55
CA THR A 228 16.49 0.55 7.23
C THR A 228 15.63 -0.72 7.28
N THR A 229 14.63 -0.79 8.17
CA THR A 229 13.66 -1.89 8.22
C THR A 229 12.69 -1.81 7.04
N LEU A 230 12.22 -0.61 6.68
CA LEU A 230 11.38 -0.40 5.51
C LEU A 230 12.11 -0.75 4.22
N PHE A 231 13.38 -0.36 4.09
CA PHE A 231 14.22 -0.71 2.96
C PHE A 231 14.46 -2.22 2.84
N LYS A 232 14.81 -2.90 3.94
CA LYS A 232 14.95 -4.37 3.96
C LYS A 232 13.65 -5.08 3.60
N TYR A 233 12.52 -4.57 4.03
CA TYR A 233 11.21 -5.08 3.65
C TYR A 233 10.94 -4.86 2.16
N ALA A 234 11.21 -3.67 1.64
CA ALA A 234 11.08 -3.36 0.22
C ALA A 234 11.94 -4.29 -0.66
N VAL A 235 13.17 -4.57 -0.25
CA VAL A 235 14.05 -5.54 -0.93
C VAL A 235 13.46 -6.95 -0.85
N ARG A 236 12.96 -7.36 0.32
CA ARG A 236 12.39 -8.70 0.56
C ARG A 236 11.07 -8.95 -0.18
N CYS A 237 10.28 -7.91 -0.39
CA CYS A 237 8.99 -7.95 -1.08
C CYS A 237 9.11 -7.62 -2.59
N GLY A 238 10.33 -7.51 -3.14
CA GLY A 238 10.53 -7.28 -4.58
C GLY A 238 10.18 -5.87 -5.07
N VAL A 239 10.06 -4.90 -4.15
CA VAL A 239 9.46 -3.57 -4.34
C VAL A 239 10.47 -2.55 -4.93
N GLY A 240 11.13 -2.90 -6.03
CA GLY A 240 12.28 -2.17 -6.62
C GLY A 240 12.08 -0.66 -6.92
N PRO A 241 10.92 -0.19 -7.40
CA PRO A 241 10.68 1.23 -7.65
C PRO A 241 10.65 2.10 -6.38
N SER A 242 9.98 1.64 -5.31
CA SER A 242 9.88 2.36 -4.02
C SER A 242 11.22 2.48 -3.30
N ILE A 243 12.18 1.60 -3.60
CA ILE A 243 13.56 1.62 -3.08
C ILE A 243 14.36 2.81 -3.65
N ARG A 244 14.15 3.18 -4.93
CA ARG A 244 14.86 4.30 -5.56
C ARG A 244 14.44 5.66 -5.01
N ALA A 245 13.17 5.84 -4.69
CA ALA A 245 12.66 7.04 -4.01
C ALA A 245 13.30 7.24 -2.62
N LEU A 246 13.71 6.15 -1.95
CA LEU A 246 14.39 6.17 -0.65
C LEU A 246 15.85 6.62 -0.74
N GLY A 247 16.53 6.32 -1.85
CA GLY A 247 17.94 6.65 -2.07
C GLY A 247 18.18 8.08 -2.57
N ALA A 248 17.12 8.80 -2.96
CA ALA A 248 17.21 10.11 -3.62
C ALA A 248 17.13 11.32 -2.66
N ARG A 249 17.29 11.12 -1.34
CA ARG A 249 17.43 12.24 -0.37
C ARG A 249 18.85 12.31 0.19
N PRO A 250 19.74 13.15 -0.37
CA PRO A 250 20.83 13.71 0.40
C PRO A 250 20.24 14.75 1.36
N GLU A 251 20.44 14.53 2.66
CA GLU A 251 20.25 15.55 3.68
C GLU A 251 21.09 16.78 3.30
N ALA A 252 20.42 17.89 2.97
CA ALA A 252 21.03 19.21 2.95
C ALA A 252 21.03 19.79 4.36
N HIS A 253 22.00 20.68 4.64
CA HIS A 253 22.47 21.25 5.93
C HIS A 253 23.62 20.42 6.53
N GLY A 254 24.91 20.72 6.35
CA GLY A 254 25.59 22.01 6.16
C GLY A 254 26.48 22.26 7.39
N GLY A 255 27.80 22.24 7.22
CA GLY A 255 28.73 22.66 8.29
C GLY A 255 30.13 22.05 8.24
N THR A 256 30.98 22.59 7.37
CA THR A 256 32.44 22.49 7.49
C THR A 256 32.95 23.04 8.82
N ARG A 257 33.78 22.28 9.54
CA ARG A 257 35.02 22.79 10.17
C ARG A 257 35.94 21.65 10.62
N SER A 258 37.18 21.76 10.15
CA SER A 258 38.40 21.10 10.60
C SER A 258 38.74 21.46 12.06
N GLY A 259 39.42 20.57 12.78
CA GLY A 259 40.11 20.93 14.02
C GLY A 259 40.36 19.77 14.97
N ALA A 260 41.64 19.47 15.22
CA ALA A 260 42.12 18.38 16.05
C ALA A 260 42.04 18.66 17.58
N ASP A 261 41.99 17.55 18.34
CA ASP A 261 42.83 17.25 19.52
C ASP A 261 42.47 17.66 20.98
N HIS A 262 42.91 16.77 21.89
CA HIS A 262 43.22 16.86 23.34
C HIS A 262 42.15 17.05 24.46
N SER A 263 41.93 15.95 25.20
CA SER A 263 42.11 15.75 26.67
C SER A 263 41.42 16.60 27.78
N ARG A 264 41.04 15.88 28.87
CA ARG A 264 40.93 16.25 30.32
C ARG A 264 39.62 16.84 30.94
N ASN A 265 38.98 15.98 31.76
CA ASN A 265 38.63 16.08 33.19
C ASN A 265 37.76 17.24 33.82
N ARG A 266 36.62 16.83 34.43
CA ARG A 266 35.82 17.35 35.60
C ARG A 266 34.94 18.62 35.46
N PRO A 267 33.93 18.88 36.36
CA PRO A 267 33.13 18.03 37.29
C PRO A 267 31.59 18.26 37.22
N ARG A 268 30.80 17.47 38.00
CA ARG A 268 29.31 17.53 38.14
C ARG A 268 28.80 18.74 38.95
N PRO A 269 27.50 19.10 38.82
CA PRO A 269 26.66 19.18 40.03
C PRO A 269 25.23 18.58 39.94
N ARG A 270 24.84 18.07 41.12
CA ARG A 270 23.58 17.77 41.84
C ARG A 270 22.18 17.68 41.17
N ARG A 271 21.41 16.73 41.74
CA ARG A 271 20.02 16.29 41.49
C ARG A 271 18.95 17.20 42.11
N ALA A 272 17.78 17.29 41.44
CA ALA A 272 16.41 17.19 41.97
C ALA A 272 15.46 17.21 40.74
N GLY A 273 14.29 16.58 40.62
CA GLY A 273 13.47 15.70 41.44
C GLY A 273 12.49 14.95 40.52
N ARG A 274 11.86 13.90 41.04
CA ARG A 274 10.99 12.94 40.35
C ARG A 274 9.77 13.58 39.67
N ARG A 275 9.35 13.01 38.53
CA ARG A 275 8.03 12.34 38.38
C ARG A 275 8.06 11.40 37.17
N ARG A 276 7.59 10.18 37.42
CA ARG A 276 7.44 9.07 36.48
C ARG A 276 6.28 9.38 35.55
N HIS A 277 6.40 9.06 34.26
CA HIS A 277 5.41 8.32 33.46
C HIS A 277 6.09 7.95 32.14
N SER A 278 6.49 6.68 32.03
CA SER A 278 6.90 6.08 30.75
C SER A 278 5.65 5.77 29.93
N PRO A 279 5.63 6.02 28.61
CA PRO A 279 4.92 5.19 27.68
C PRO A 279 5.94 4.24 27.06
N VAL A 280 6.05 3.05 27.67
CA VAL A 280 6.48 1.86 26.96
C VAL A 280 5.38 1.58 25.95
N PHE A 281 5.55 1.96 24.68
CA PHE A 281 4.62 1.58 23.63
C PHE A 281 5.39 1.14 22.38
N VAL A 282 5.08 -0.10 21.97
CA VAL A 282 5.42 -0.76 20.71
C VAL A 282 6.90 -1.12 20.49
N ARG A 283 7.39 -2.06 21.29
CA ARG A 283 8.38 -3.04 20.79
C ARG A 283 7.72 -4.41 20.76
N ARG A 284 7.82 -5.07 19.60
CA ARG A 284 7.32 -6.41 19.25
C ARG A 284 5.94 -6.45 18.59
N ALA A 285 5.89 -5.98 17.34
CA ALA A 285 5.15 -6.67 16.29
C ALA A 285 5.91 -6.39 14.98
N ARG A 286 6.29 -7.44 14.25
CA ARG A 286 6.86 -7.31 12.89
C ARG A 286 5.73 -7.28 11.84
N ALA A 287 4.60 -6.69 12.19
CA ALA A 287 3.45 -6.55 11.30
C ALA A 287 3.48 -5.18 10.63
N HIS A 288 3.42 -5.16 9.30
CA HIS A 288 3.42 -3.94 8.50
C HIS A 288 2.00 -3.40 8.37
N VAL A 289 1.78 -2.20 8.91
CA VAL A 289 0.47 -1.53 8.89
C VAL A 289 0.20 -0.98 7.48
N ARG A 290 -0.83 -1.48 6.80
CA ARG A 290 -1.32 -0.94 5.52
C ARG A 290 -2.58 -0.12 5.75
N VAL A 291 -2.39 1.18 5.92
CA VAL A 291 -3.51 2.08 6.20
C VAL A 291 -4.34 2.32 4.93
N ALA A 292 -5.47 1.63 4.82
CA ALA A 292 -6.39 1.80 3.73
C ALA A 292 -7.26 3.05 3.91
N ALA A 293 -6.78 4.21 3.45
CA ALA A 293 -7.62 5.39 3.29
C ALA A 293 -8.64 5.14 2.18
N CYS A 294 -9.93 5.16 2.50
CA CYS A 294 -10.94 5.33 1.47
C CYS A 294 -11.07 6.84 1.22
N ALA A 295 -10.46 7.35 0.14
CA ALA A 295 -10.74 8.71 -0.31
C ALA A 295 -12.12 8.72 -0.97
N ARG A 296 -13.16 8.97 -0.15
CA ARG A 296 -14.44 9.49 -0.63
C ARG A 296 -14.27 11.01 -0.72
N GLY A 297 -14.09 11.48 -1.95
CA GLY A 297 -14.32 12.88 -2.28
C GLY A 297 -15.82 13.09 -2.46
#